data_AF-A0A5E4QDA6-F1
#
_entry.id   AF-A0A5E4QDA6-F1
#
_cell.length_a   1.000
_cell.length_b   1.000
_cell.length_c   1.000
_cell.angle_alpha   90.00
_cell.angle_beta   90.00
_cell.angle_gamma   90.00
#
_symmetry.space_group_name_H-M   'P 1'
#
loop_
_entity.id
_entity.type
_entity.pdbx_description
1 polymer ?
#
loop_
_entity_poly.entity_id
_entity_poly.type
_entity_poly.pdbx_seq_one_letter_code
_entity_poly.pdbx_strand_id
1 'polypeptide(L)'
;MPQQDRFYYRFKDRVIDGTRCNDESFDVCVEGVCQPVGCDMMIGSNAKEDKCRQCRGNGTHCHTSTGIIDSNDLRKGKLKYFL
;
A
#
# COMPACT_ATOMS: atom_id res chain seq x y z
N MET A 1 14.64 -33.04 11.61
CA MET A 1 13.65 -32.14 10.96
C MET A 1 14.05 -30.72 11.33
N PRO A 2 14.49 -29.85 10.42
CA PRO A 2 14.90 -28.51 10.81
C PRO A 2 13.68 -27.69 11.19
N GLN A 3 13.83 -26.98 12.30
CA GLN A 3 12.84 -26.15 12.96
C GLN A 3 12.92 -24.75 12.38
N GLN A 4 11.78 -24.18 11.97
CA GLN A 4 11.54 -22.74 11.80
C GLN A 4 12.49 -21.94 10.88
N ASP A 5 12.81 -22.46 9.68
CA ASP A 5 13.46 -21.62 8.67
C ASP A 5 12.43 -20.94 7.76
N ARG A 6 12.63 -19.65 7.46
CA ARG A 6 11.90 -18.96 6.39
C ARG A 6 12.38 -19.52 5.06
N PHE A 7 11.69 -20.53 4.55
CA PHE A 7 11.98 -21.09 3.24
C PHE A 7 11.52 -20.12 2.15
N TYR A 8 12.48 -19.50 1.47
CA TYR A 8 12.24 -18.77 0.22
C TYR A 8 12.99 -19.47 -0.92
N TYR A 9 12.34 -19.61 -2.07
CA TYR A 9 12.93 -20.18 -3.28
C TYR A 9 12.88 -19.15 -4.40
N ARG A 10 14.03 -18.91 -5.03
CA ARG A 10 14.17 -17.96 -6.14
C ARG A 10 13.94 -18.68 -7.47
N PHE A 11 12.80 -18.43 -8.11
CA PHE A 11 12.47 -19.04 -9.41
C PHE A 11 13.24 -18.43 -10.59
N LYS A 12 13.65 -17.14 -10.50
CA LYS A 12 14.40 -16.41 -11.53
C LYS A 12 15.32 -15.37 -10.91
N ASP A 13 16.38 -15.00 -11.62
CA ASP A 13 17.35 -14.00 -11.15
C ASP A 13 16.76 -12.60 -10.98
N ARG A 14 15.81 -12.23 -11.85
CA ARG A 14 15.04 -10.99 -11.76
C ARG A 14 13.59 -11.19 -12.20
N VAL A 15 12.72 -10.38 -11.61
CA VAL A 15 11.34 -10.23 -12.09
C VAL A 15 11.30 -9.35 -13.33
N ILE A 16 10.14 -9.28 -13.98
CA ILE A 16 9.92 -8.40 -15.12
C ILE A 16 9.89 -6.95 -14.62
N ASP A 17 10.51 -6.02 -15.35
CA ASP A 17 10.51 -4.61 -14.97
C ASP A 17 9.06 -4.07 -14.88
N GLY A 18 8.79 -3.27 -13.85
CA GLY A 18 7.45 -2.80 -13.53
C GLY A 18 6.65 -3.72 -12.58
N THR A 19 7.17 -4.89 -12.22
CA THR A 19 6.55 -5.73 -11.17
C THR A 19 6.59 -4.98 -9.83
N ARG A 20 5.45 -4.88 -9.14
CA ARG A 20 5.38 -4.28 -7.80
C ARG A 20 6.27 -5.03 -6.81
N CYS A 21 7.02 -4.29 -6.00
CA CYS A 21 7.87 -4.90 -4.97
C CYS A 21 7.08 -5.34 -3.74
N ASN A 22 6.01 -4.62 -3.41
CA ASN A 22 5.14 -4.87 -2.27
C ASN A 22 3.70 -4.38 -2.58
N ASP A 23 2.74 -4.75 -1.73
CA ASP A 23 1.33 -4.44 -1.94
C ASP A 23 0.90 -3.05 -1.44
N GLU A 24 1.72 -2.41 -0.60
CA GLU A 24 1.38 -1.15 0.07
C GLU A 24 1.87 0.09 -0.69
N SER A 25 3.00 0.00 -1.39
CA SER A 25 3.62 1.09 -2.13
C SER A 25 3.45 0.92 -3.64
N PHE A 26 3.79 1.98 -4.39
CA PHE A 26 3.84 1.96 -5.85
C PHE A 26 5.20 1.49 -6.37
N ASP A 27 6.11 1.09 -5.50
CA ASP A 27 7.49 0.78 -5.88
C ASP A 27 7.55 -0.42 -6.81
N VAL A 28 8.41 -0.32 -7.82
CA VAL A 28 8.53 -1.33 -8.87
C VAL A 28 9.96 -1.81 -9.03
N CYS A 29 10.13 -3.06 -9.41
CA CYS A 29 11.42 -3.59 -9.77
C CYS A 29 11.85 -3.05 -11.14
N VAL A 30 13.08 -2.54 -11.23
CA VAL A 30 13.78 -2.18 -12.47
C VAL A 30 15.18 -2.77 -12.40
N GLU A 31 15.53 -3.61 -13.37
CA GLU A 31 16.80 -4.35 -13.41
C GLU A 31 17.10 -5.15 -12.12
N GLY A 32 16.05 -5.66 -11.46
CA GLY A 32 16.16 -6.42 -10.22
C GLY A 32 16.35 -5.58 -8.95
N VAL A 33 16.33 -4.26 -9.06
CA VAL A 33 16.37 -3.32 -7.93
C VAL A 33 15.00 -2.69 -7.75
N CYS A 34 14.50 -2.63 -6.52
CA CYS A 34 13.24 -1.96 -6.23
C CYS A 34 13.45 -0.43 -6.27
N GLN A 35 12.74 0.23 -7.18
CA GLN A 35 12.79 1.68 -7.39
C GLN A 35 11.55 2.36 -6.79
N PRO A 36 11.73 3.49 -6.08
CA PRO A 36 10.61 4.21 -5.49
C PRO A 36 9.77 4.91 -6.55
N VAL A 37 8.44 4.83 -6.43
CA VAL A 37 7.50 5.45 -7.37
C VAL A 37 6.52 6.34 -6.60
N GLY A 38 6.36 7.57 -7.07
CA GLY A 38 5.37 8.50 -6.51
C GLY A 38 3.94 8.10 -6.87
N CYS A 39 2.95 8.69 -6.19
CA CYS A 39 1.53 8.48 -6.52
C CYS A 39 1.13 8.95 -7.94
N ASP A 40 2.03 9.69 -8.61
CA ASP A 40 1.91 10.14 -10.00
C ASP A 40 2.49 9.14 -11.01
N MET A 41 2.84 7.93 -10.55
CA MET A 41 3.41 6.83 -11.34
C MET A 41 4.79 7.14 -11.94
N MET A 42 5.52 8.11 -11.37
CA MET A 42 6.85 8.50 -11.82
C MET A 42 7.93 7.94 -10.89
N ILE A 43 8.93 7.27 -11.45
CA ILE A 43 10.10 6.75 -10.70
C ILE A 43 10.91 7.92 -10.14
N GLY A 44 11.27 7.85 -8.86
CA GLY A 44 12.01 8.88 -8.15
C GLY A 44 11.20 10.15 -7.82
N SER A 45 9.90 10.14 -8.09
CA SER A 45 9.02 11.25 -7.71
C SER A 45 8.75 11.25 -6.21
N ASN A 46 8.79 12.44 -5.62
CA ASN A 46 8.41 12.66 -4.22
C ASN A 46 6.90 12.90 -4.04
N ALA A 47 6.10 12.67 -5.07
CA ALA A 47 4.65 12.83 -5.01
C ALA A 47 4.03 11.79 -4.07
N LYS A 48 3.26 12.27 -3.09
CA LYS A 48 2.55 11.43 -2.11
C LYS A 48 1.06 11.72 -2.13
N GLU A 49 0.29 10.71 -1.75
CA GLU A 49 -1.13 10.91 -1.48
C GLU A 49 -1.32 11.72 -0.19
N ASP A 50 -2.37 12.54 -0.17
CA ASP A 50 -2.82 13.21 1.04
C ASP A 50 -3.70 12.28 1.90
N LYS A 51 -4.19 12.80 3.03
CA LYS A 51 -5.12 12.07 3.93
C LYS A 51 -6.43 11.63 3.25
N CYS A 52 -6.75 12.21 2.09
CA CYS A 52 -7.93 11.91 1.30
C CYS A 52 -7.65 10.91 0.17
N ARG A 53 -6.44 10.33 0.12
CA ARG A 53 -5.96 9.45 -0.96
C ARG A 53 -5.90 10.13 -2.32
N GLN A 54 -5.69 11.44 -2.34
CA GLN A 54 -5.47 12.19 -3.56
C GLN A 54 -3.98 12.46 -3.75
N CYS A 55 -3.45 12.08 -4.92
CA CYS A 55 -2.06 12.35 -5.26
C CYS A 55 -1.79 13.86 -5.33
N ARG A 56 -0.78 14.33 -4.58
CA ARG A 56 -0.46 15.76 -4.42
C ARG A 56 -1.64 16.60 -3.92
N GLY A 57 -2.54 15.98 -3.17
CA GLY A 57 -3.69 16.66 -2.57
C GLY A 57 -3.30 17.57 -1.41
N ASN A 58 -4.22 18.46 -1.04
CA ASN A 58 -4.09 19.43 0.05
C ASN A 58 -4.92 19.05 1.30
N GLY A 59 -5.60 17.91 1.28
CA GLY A 59 -6.43 17.42 2.37
C GLY A 59 -7.78 18.12 2.53
N THR A 60 -8.26 18.88 1.54
CA THR A 60 -9.56 19.59 1.61
C THR A 60 -10.73 18.81 1.02
N HIS A 61 -10.46 17.69 0.33
CA HIS A 61 -11.49 16.89 -0.35
C HIS A 61 -12.20 15.87 0.56
N CYS A 62 -11.78 15.75 1.82
CA CYS A 62 -12.36 14.83 2.79
C CYS A 62 -12.32 15.43 4.21
N HIS A 63 -13.18 14.93 5.09
CA HIS A 63 -13.21 15.29 6.50
C HIS A 63 -13.10 14.04 7.38
N THR A 64 -12.41 14.19 8.52
CA THR A 64 -12.28 13.11 9.49
C THR A 64 -13.56 13.03 10.32
N SER A 65 -14.23 11.88 10.27
CA SER A 65 -15.38 11.59 11.14
C SER A 65 -14.91 10.77 12.35
N THR A 66 -15.30 11.18 13.56
CA THR A 66 -15.02 10.45 14.81
C THR A 66 -16.33 10.01 15.46
N GLY A 67 -16.34 8.82 16.06
CA GLY A 67 -17.52 8.26 16.73
C GLY A 67 -17.13 7.11 17.66
N ILE A 68 -17.98 6.85 18.65
CA ILE A 68 -17.83 5.71 19.56
C ILE A 68 -18.70 4.58 19.00
N ILE A 69 -18.12 3.40 18.84
CA ILE A 69 -18.84 2.22 18.33
C ILE A 69 -19.23 1.38 19.54
N ASP A 70 -20.54 1.21 19.76
CA ASP A 70 -21.06 0.36 20.83
C ASP A 70 -20.89 -1.13 20.49
N SER A 71 -20.74 -1.96 21.53
CA SER A 71 -20.49 -3.41 21.36
C SER A 71 -21.62 -4.16 20.63
N ASN A 72 -22.82 -3.57 20.55
CA ASN A 72 -23.94 -4.11 19.79
C ASN A 72 -23.82 -3.87 18.27
N ASP A 73 -23.06 -2.86 17.83
CA ASP A 73 -22.83 -2.56 16.41
C ASP A 73 -21.74 -3.45 15.79
N LEU A 74 -20.85 -4.02 16.60
CA LEU A 74 -19.80 -4.93 16.15
C LEU A 74 -20.32 -6.29 15.63
N ARG A 75 -21.53 -6.71 16.04
CA ARG A 75 -22.15 -7.98 15.59
C ARG A 75 -22.66 -7.92 14.16
N LYS A 76 -22.91 -6.72 13.62
CA LYS A 76 -23.13 -6.52 12.18
C LYS A 76 -21.77 -6.27 11.54
N GLY A 77 -21.04 -7.36 11.30
CA GLY A 77 -19.75 -7.31 10.62
C GLY A 77 -19.83 -6.51 9.33
N LYS A 78 -19.31 -5.28 9.36
CA LYS A 78 -18.63 -4.53 8.29
C LYS A 78 -18.45 -3.08 8.75
N LEU A 79 -17.27 -2.78 9.27
CA LEU A 79 -16.75 -1.41 9.23
C LEU A 79 -16.46 -1.08 7.76
N LYS A 80 -17.47 -0.55 7.07
CA LYS A 80 -17.30 0.19 5.82
C LYS A 80 -17.33 1.68 6.14
N TYR A 81 -16.32 2.16 6.88
CA TYR A 81 -16.03 3.59 6.88
C TYR A 81 -15.06 3.89 5.74
N PHE A 82 -15.59 3.86 4.52
CA PHE A 82 -15.13 4.63 3.37
C PHE A 82 -16.32 4.67 2.41
N LEU A 83 -16.89 5.87 2.27
CA LEU A 83 -18.06 6.32 1.48
C LEU A 83 -19.40 6.24 2.20
#